data_AF-A0A286UXC6-F1
#
_entry.id   AF-A0A286UXC6-F1
#
_cell.length_a   1.000
_cell.length_b   1.000
_cell.length_c   1.000
_cell.angle_alpha   90.00
_cell.angle_beta   90.00
_cell.angle_gamma   90.00
#
_symmetry.space_group_name_H-M   'P 1'
#
loop_
_entity.id
_entity.type
_entity.pdbx_description
1 polymer ?
#
loop_
_entity_poly.entity_id
_entity_poly.type
_entity_poly.pdbx_seq_one_letter_code
_entity_poly.pdbx_strand_id
1 'polypeptide(L)'
;MGKAKKTRKFAQVKRVLNPNDARLKENQLKQKKKEEEEREKALKRVPQVASSLFLQHNTALAPPYRVLIDTNFINFSLQNKLELISGMMDCLYAKCIPCVTDCVLAELEKLGPRYRIALRVARDPRFERLPCNHKGTYADDCLVQRVTASRCYIVATCDRELRRRIRKVPGVPLMYIVRRSTVLHSRSCLAEISSTFSTTFFTVIF
;
A
#
# COMPACT_ATOMS: atom_id res chain seq x y z
N MET A 1 17.03 -45.75 74.81
CA MET A 1 17.41 -45.64 73.37
C MET A 1 16.16 -45.26 72.56
N GLY A 2 16.02 -44.01 72.15
CA GLY A 2 14.79 -43.51 71.51
C GLY A 2 14.71 -43.84 70.01
N LYS A 3 13.61 -44.48 69.56
CA LYS A 3 13.38 -44.80 68.15
C LYS A 3 13.18 -43.51 67.32
N ALA A 4 13.90 -43.38 66.21
CA ALA A 4 13.75 -42.26 65.28
C ALA A 4 12.37 -42.27 64.62
N LYS A 5 11.57 -41.22 64.85
CA LYS A 5 10.15 -41.14 64.44
C LYS A 5 9.90 -40.77 62.97
N LYS A 6 10.92 -40.44 62.17
CA LYS A 6 10.76 -40.02 60.77
C LYS A 6 11.70 -40.79 59.84
N THR A 7 11.13 -41.46 58.85
CA THR A 7 11.86 -42.14 57.78
C THR A 7 12.37 -41.14 56.75
N ARG A 8 13.61 -41.31 56.29
CA ARG A 8 14.21 -40.46 55.25
C ARG A 8 13.55 -40.80 53.91
N LYS A 9 13.24 -39.79 53.09
CA LYS A 9 12.74 -40.03 51.72
C LYS A 9 13.93 -40.29 50.79
N PHE A 10 13.80 -41.28 49.92
CA PHE A 10 14.79 -41.59 48.89
C PHE A 10 14.79 -40.51 47.78
N ALA A 11 15.96 -40.26 47.17
CA ALA A 11 16.16 -39.30 46.07
C ALA A 11 15.74 -37.84 46.34
N GLN A 12 15.92 -37.34 47.57
CA GLN A 12 15.75 -35.91 47.85
C GLN A 12 16.87 -35.10 47.19
N VAL A 13 16.50 -34.31 46.18
CA VAL A 13 17.37 -33.33 45.55
C VAL A 13 17.11 -31.93 46.11
N LYS A 14 18.14 -31.07 46.04
CA LYS A 14 18.02 -29.65 46.36
C LYS A 14 17.00 -29.02 45.43
N ARG A 15 16.07 -28.22 45.97
CA ARG A 15 15.10 -27.49 45.13
C ARG A 15 15.84 -26.49 44.26
N VAL A 16 15.80 -26.70 42.95
CA VAL A 16 16.34 -25.81 41.94
C VAL A 16 15.18 -25.06 41.27
N LEU A 17 15.46 -23.89 40.70
CA LEU A 17 14.45 -23.13 39.98
C LEU A 17 13.98 -23.93 38.75
N ASN A 18 12.66 -24.11 38.63
CA ASN A 18 12.07 -24.82 37.51
C ASN A 18 12.13 -23.94 36.24
N PRO A 19 12.56 -24.46 35.09
CA PRO A 19 12.52 -23.70 33.82
C PRO A 19 11.12 -23.19 33.43
N ASN A 20 10.05 -23.78 33.97
CA ASN A 20 8.66 -23.35 33.73
C ASN A 20 8.13 -22.37 34.80
N ASP A 21 8.98 -21.80 35.65
CA ASP A 21 8.55 -20.86 36.70
C ASP A 21 8.01 -19.55 36.09
N ALA A 22 6.88 -19.07 36.61
CA ALA A 22 6.22 -17.83 36.18
C ALA A 22 7.04 -16.56 36.48
N ARG A 23 8.08 -16.67 37.32
CA ARG A 23 9.00 -15.57 37.61
C ARG A 23 10.05 -15.34 36.53
N LEU A 24 10.26 -16.32 35.64
CA LEU A 24 11.22 -16.19 34.54
C LEU A 24 10.67 -15.21 33.50
N LYS A 25 11.50 -14.24 33.10
CA LYS A 25 11.14 -13.20 32.10
C LYS A 25 10.65 -13.81 30.78
N GLU A 26 11.25 -14.91 30.35
CA GLU A 26 10.85 -15.62 29.13
C GLU A 26 9.42 -16.18 29.21
N ASN A 27 9.02 -16.71 30.35
CA ASN A 27 7.69 -17.27 30.55
C ASN A 27 6.63 -16.17 30.66
N GLN A 28 6.95 -15.04 31.30
CA GLN A 28 6.08 -13.86 31.32
C GLN A 28 5.89 -13.26 29.93
N LEU A 29 6.96 -13.18 29.12
CA LEU A 29 6.86 -12.72 27.73
C LEU A 29 6.01 -13.68 26.89
N LYS A 30 6.15 -15.00 27.08
CA LYS A 30 5.30 -16.00 26.42
C LYS A 30 3.84 -15.88 26.82
N GLN A 31 3.54 -15.64 28.09
CA GLN A 31 2.16 -15.42 28.57
C GLN A 31 1.57 -14.13 28.01
N LYS A 32 2.30 -13.01 28.06
CA LYS A 32 1.84 -11.72 27.49
C LYS A 32 1.54 -11.83 25.99
N LYS A 33 2.42 -12.48 25.22
CA LYS A 33 2.18 -12.71 23.78
C LYS A 33 0.93 -13.56 23.54
N LYS A 34 0.73 -14.62 24.33
CA LYS A 34 -0.48 -15.45 24.24
C LYS A 34 -1.75 -14.66 24.56
N GLU A 35 -1.73 -13.84 25.61
CA GLU A 35 -2.86 -12.99 25.98
C GLU A 35 -3.13 -11.92 24.92
N GLU A 36 -2.10 -11.31 24.33
CA GLU A 36 -2.23 -10.36 23.21
C GLU A 36 -2.83 -11.05 21.98
N GLU A 37 -2.33 -12.22 21.59
CA GLU A 37 -2.88 -13.01 20.48
C GLU A 37 -4.34 -13.44 20.73
N GLU A 38 -4.69 -13.82 21.97
CA GLU A 38 -6.06 -14.16 22.34
C GLU A 38 -7.00 -12.95 22.30
N ARG A 39 -6.52 -11.78 22.74
CA ARG A 39 -7.26 -10.52 22.64
C ARG A 39 -7.46 -10.11 21.18
N GLU A 40 -6.45 -10.27 20.33
CA GLU A 40 -6.56 -9.99 18.89
C GLU A 40 -7.53 -10.95 18.20
N LYS A 41 -7.51 -12.25 18.55
CA LYS A 41 -8.46 -13.25 18.03
C LYS A 41 -9.89 -12.99 18.50
N ALA A 42 -10.08 -12.52 19.74
CA ALA A 42 -11.39 -12.17 20.27
C ALA A 42 -12.00 -10.94 19.56
N LEU A 43 -11.16 -10.00 19.12
CA LEU A 43 -11.59 -8.82 18.36
C LEU A 43 -11.79 -9.16 16.88
N LYS A 44 -12.97 -9.66 16.52
CA LYS A 44 -13.34 -9.93 15.11
C LYS A 44 -13.64 -8.63 14.36
N ARG A 45 -12.60 -7.93 13.90
CA ARG A 45 -12.72 -6.72 13.08
C ARG A 45 -13.06 -7.09 11.63
N VAL A 46 -14.33 -7.03 11.26
CA VAL A 46 -14.75 -7.10 9.86
C VAL A 46 -14.62 -5.70 9.26
N PRO A 47 -13.71 -5.46 8.30
CA PRO A 47 -13.62 -4.15 7.65
C PRO A 47 -14.92 -3.89 6.87
N GLN A 48 -15.55 -2.75 7.14
CA GLN A 48 -16.71 -2.30 6.37
C GLN A 48 -16.27 -1.97 4.93
N VAL A 49 -17.07 -2.38 3.96
CA VAL A 49 -16.83 -2.03 2.55
C VAL A 49 -17.11 -0.54 2.36
N ALA A 50 -16.26 0.16 1.61
CA ALA A 50 -16.41 1.59 1.38
C ALA A 50 -17.73 1.89 0.66
N SER A 51 -18.46 2.91 1.13
CA SER A 51 -19.75 3.33 0.56
C SER A 51 -19.66 3.81 -0.90
N SER A 52 -18.46 4.23 -1.33
CA SER A 52 -18.19 4.68 -2.71
C SER A 52 -18.11 3.54 -3.72
N LEU A 53 -18.15 2.27 -3.29
CA LEU A 53 -18.14 1.13 -4.19
C LEU A 53 -19.56 0.65 -4.45
N PHE A 54 -20.04 0.85 -5.68
CA PHE A 54 -21.15 0.06 -6.21
C PHE A 54 -20.57 -1.24 -6.77
N LEU A 55 -20.60 -2.29 -5.96
CA LEU A 55 -19.97 -3.58 -6.25
C LEU A 55 -18.44 -3.45 -6.46
N GLN A 56 -18.00 -3.41 -7.72
CA GLN A 56 -16.59 -3.25 -8.13
C GLN A 56 -16.32 -1.92 -8.83
N HIS A 57 -17.35 -1.12 -9.07
CA HIS A 57 -17.25 0.19 -9.68
C HIS A 57 -17.16 1.25 -8.59
N ASN A 58 -16.26 2.22 -8.79
CA ASN A 58 -15.94 3.24 -7.81
C ASN A 58 -16.48 4.58 -8.32
N THR A 59 -17.66 4.97 -7.82
CA THR A 59 -18.35 6.19 -8.25
C THR A 59 -17.70 7.47 -7.71
N ALA A 60 -16.74 7.36 -6.79
CA ALA A 60 -16.06 8.51 -6.20
C ALA A 60 -14.87 9.04 -7.02
N LEU A 61 -14.51 8.38 -8.14
CA LEU A 61 -13.46 8.85 -9.02
C LEU A 61 -14.01 9.91 -9.98
N ALA A 62 -13.99 11.17 -9.54
CA ALA A 62 -14.30 12.31 -10.38
C ALA A 62 -13.02 13.09 -10.75
N PRO A 63 -12.95 13.72 -11.93
CA PRO A 63 -11.92 14.70 -12.24
C PRO A 63 -11.92 15.85 -11.22
N PRO A 64 -10.76 16.33 -10.73
CA PRO A 64 -9.40 15.98 -11.15
C PRO A 64 -8.89 14.66 -10.54
N TYR A 65 -8.34 13.79 -11.38
CA TYR A 65 -7.83 12.49 -10.94
C TYR A 65 -6.52 12.62 -10.17
N ARG A 66 -6.45 12.02 -8.98
CA ARG A 66 -5.22 11.92 -8.20
C ARG A 66 -4.49 10.63 -8.54
N VAL A 67 -3.27 10.75 -9.04
CA VAL A 67 -2.47 9.61 -9.50
C VAL A 67 -1.28 9.41 -8.58
N LEU A 68 -1.23 8.30 -7.85
CA LEU A 68 -0.07 7.91 -7.06
C LEU A 68 1.03 7.37 -7.97
N ILE A 69 2.21 7.99 -7.90
CA ILE A 69 3.36 7.63 -8.73
C ILE A 69 4.36 6.80 -7.94
N ASP A 70 4.85 5.75 -8.59
CA ASP A 70 5.88 4.83 -8.10
C ASP A 70 7.27 5.16 -8.69
N THR A 71 8.35 4.73 -8.04
CA THR A 71 9.73 5.01 -8.46
C THR A 71 10.05 4.44 -9.84
N ASN A 72 9.63 3.20 -10.08
CA ASN A 72 9.84 2.51 -11.34
C ASN A 72 9.07 3.18 -12.49
N PHE A 73 7.89 3.73 -12.22
CA PHE A 73 7.13 4.48 -13.23
C PHE A 73 7.89 5.73 -13.70
N ILE A 74 8.53 6.46 -12.79
CA ILE A 74 9.36 7.64 -13.12
C ILE A 74 10.56 7.21 -13.95
N ASN A 75 11.23 6.12 -13.56
CA ASN A 75 12.39 5.60 -14.28
C ASN A 75 12.04 5.20 -15.72
N PHE A 76 10.93 4.49 -15.91
CA PHE A 76 10.44 4.13 -17.25
C PHE A 76 9.98 5.35 -18.06
N SER A 77 9.42 6.38 -17.42
CA SER A 77 9.02 7.61 -18.10
C SER A 77 10.24 8.34 -18.67
N LEU A 78 11.32 8.43 -17.89
CA LEU A 78 12.58 9.06 -18.33
C LEU A 78 13.26 8.27 -19.45
N GLN A 79 13.29 6.94 -19.37
CA GLN A 79 13.87 6.09 -20.41
C GLN A 79 13.15 6.25 -21.75
N ASN A 80 11.81 6.34 -21.72
CA ASN A 80 10.99 6.49 -22.92
C ASN A 80 10.78 7.95 -23.36
N LYS A 81 11.37 8.91 -22.63
CA LYS A 81 11.23 10.36 -22.86
C LYS A 81 9.76 10.82 -22.86
N LEU A 82 8.99 10.31 -21.92
CA LEU A 82 7.58 10.69 -21.74
C LEU A 82 7.47 11.80 -20.69
N GLU A 83 6.74 12.85 -21.05
CA GLU A 83 6.31 13.84 -20.07
C GLU A 83 5.18 13.27 -19.23
N LEU A 84 5.43 13.12 -17.91
CA LEU A 84 4.51 12.46 -16.98
C LEU A 84 3.10 13.06 -17.04
N ILE A 85 2.96 14.37 -16.87
CA ILE A 85 1.66 15.07 -16.80
C ILE A 85 0.91 14.97 -18.12
N SER A 86 1.58 15.26 -19.23
CA SER A 86 0.98 15.19 -20.57
C SER A 86 0.51 13.77 -20.87
N GLY A 87 1.37 12.77 -20.64
CA GLY A 87 1.02 11.36 -20.86
C GLY A 87 -0.12 10.87 -19.96
N MET A 88 -0.29 11.42 -18.75
CA MET A 88 -1.46 11.11 -17.92
C MET A 88 -2.74 11.74 -18.45
N MET A 89 -2.66 13.01 -18.89
CA MET A 89 -3.79 13.72 -19.46
C MET A 89 -4.27 13.10 -20.77
N ASP A 90 -3.36 12.66 -21.63
CA ASP A 90 -3.68 11.99 -22.90
C ASP A 90 -4.36 10.63 -22.67
N CYS A 91 -4.02 9.95 -21.57
CA CYS A 91 -4.58 8.64 -21.24
C CYS A 91 -5.97 8.72 -20.59
N LEU A 92 -6.17 9.71 -19.71
CA LEU A 92 -7.38 9.89 -18.92
C LEU A 92 -8.38 10.88 -19.54
N TYR A 93 -7.95 11.65 -20.55
CA TYR A 93 -8.71 12.74 -21.17
C TYR A 93 -9.27 13.76 -20.16
N ALA A 94 -8.59 13.92 -19.01
CA ALA A 94 -9.03 14.75 -17.91
C ALA A 94 -7.84 15.35 -17.15
N LYS A 95 -8.11 16.37 -16.32
CA LYS A 95 -7.09 16.98 -15.47
C LYS A 95 -6.57 15.98 -14.45
N CYS A 96 -5.26 15.78 -14.43
CA CYS A 96 -4.58 14.85 -13.53
C CYS A 96 -3.67 15.62 -12.56
N ILE A 97 -3.73 15.25 -11.28
CA ILE A 97 -2.84 15.73 -10.23
C ILE A 97 -1.94 14.55 -9.85
N PRO A 98 -0.67 14.56 -10.24
CA PRO A 98 0.24 13.52 -9.84
C PRO A 98 0.67 13.72 -8.39
N CYS A 99 0.60 12.65 -7.61
CA CYS A 99 0.92 12.62 -6.19
C CYS A 99 2.12 11.70 -5.96
N VAL A 100 3.13 12.20 -5.26
CA VAL A 100 4.32 11.43 -4.86
C VAL A 100 4.30 11.28 -3.34
N THR A 101 4.57 10.07 -2.84
CA THR A 101 4.69 9.84 -1.40
C THR A 101 6.13 10.07 -0.94
N ASP A 102 6.33 10.49 0.32
CA ASP A 102 7.69 10.68 0.87
C ASP A 102 8.52 9.39 0.82
N CYS A 103 7.85 8.25 0.87
CA CYS A 103 8.44 6.94 0.81
C CYS A 103 9.02 6.61 -0.58
N VAL A 104 8.33 7.01 -1.65
CA VAL A 104 8.84 6.93 -3.04
C VAL A 104 10.02 7.89 -3.24
N LEU A 105 9.95 9.09 -2.66
CA LEU A 105 11.08 10.05 -2.65
C LEU A 105 12.31 9.47 -1.94
N ALA A 106 12.12 8.84 -0.78
CA ALA A 106 13.20 8.20 -0.03
C ALA A 106 13.83 7.02 -0.79
N GLU A 107 13.04 6.23 -1.53
CA GLU A 107 13.57 5.18 -2.39
C GLU A 107 14.41 5.75 -3.55
N LEU A 108 13.97 6.83 -4.19
CA LEU A 108 14.75 7.51 -5.23
C LEU A 108 16.07 8.07 -4.71
N GLU A 109 16.10 8.57 -3.48
CA GLU A 109 17.33 9.06 -2.84
C GLU A 109 18.34 7.92 -2.57
N LYS A 110 17.85 6.73 -2.21
CA LYS A 110 18.69 5.54 -2.00
C LYS A 110 19.30 4.97 -3.28
N LEU A 111 18.61 5.09 -4.41
CA LEU A 111 19.10 4.63 -5.71
C LEU A 111 20.34 5.42 -6.19
N GLY A 112 20.67 6.52 -5.52
CA GLY A 112 21.95 7.21 -5.64
C GLY A 112 22.05 8.20 -6.81
N PRO A 113 23.26 8.65 -7.16
CA PRO A 113 23.45 9.81 -8.04
C PRO A 113 23.03 9.55 -9.51
N ARG A 114 22.93 8.28 -9.93
CA ARG A 114 22.49 7.91 -11.29
C ARG A 114 21.06 8.37 -11.59
N TYR A 115 20.22 8.48 -10.56
CA TYR A 115 18.80 8.85 -10.68
C TYR A 115 18.52 10.30 -10.26
N ARG A 116 19.54 11.17 -10.26
CA ARG A 116 19.38 12.61 -9.93
C ARG A 116 18.35 13.32 -10.81
N ILE A 117 18.21 12.93 -12.07
CA ILE A 117 17.21 13.48 -12.98
C ILE A 117 15.80 13.11 -12.51
N ALA A 118 15.57 11.85 -12.13
CA ALA A 118 14.31 11.39 -11.55
C ALA A 118 13.97 12.12 -10.26
N LEU A 119 14.96 12.36 -9.40
CA LEU A 119 14.77 13.11 -8.16
C LEU A 119 14.34 14.57 -8.41
N ARG A 120 14.91 15.23 -9.44
CA ARG A 120 14.51 16.60 -9.82
C ARG A 120 13.06 16.63 -10.30
N VAL A 121 12.71 15.71 -11.21
CA VAL A 121 11.34 15.60 -11.73
C VAL A 121 10.34 15.32 -10.60
N ALA A 122 10.64 14.38 -9.70
CA ALA A 122 9.77 14.07 -8.57
C ALA A 122 9.59 15.24 -7.57
N ARG A 123 10.52 16.19 -7.54
CA ARG A 123 10.47 17.36 -6.66
C ARG A 123 9.79 18.57 -7.31
N ASP A 124 9.40 18.51 -8.57
CA ASP A 124 8.74 19.61 -9.27
C ASP A 124 7.44 20.04 -8.56
N PRO A 125 7.11 21.35 -8.56
CA PRO A 125 5.95 21.88 -7.83
C PRO A 125 4.60 21.44 -8.42
N ARG A 126 4.61 20.84 -9.61
CA ARG A 126 3.41 20.27 -10.25
C ARG A 126 2.96 18.96 -9.58
N PHE A 127 3.85 18.33 -8.81
CA PHE A 127 3.54 17.11 -8.05
C PHE A 127 3.07 17.47 -6.65
N GLU A 128 1.96 16.88 -6.23
CA GLU A 128 1.48 16.97 -4.85
C GLU A 128 2.27 15.98 -3.98
N ARG A 129 2.84 16.47 -2.88
CA ARG A 129 3.58 15.62 -1.94
C ARG A 129 2.66 15.12 -0.85
N LEU A 130 2.63 13.81 -0.67
CA LEU A 130 1.80 13.14 0.32
C LEU A 130 2.66 12.57 1.45
N PRO A 131 2.54 13.09 2.68
CA PRO A 131 3.33 12.58 3.79
C PRO A 131 2.93 11.16 4.17
N CYS A 132 3.92 10.30 4.45
CA CYS A 132 3.72 8.93 4.92
C CYS A 132 4.11 8.80 6.41
N ASN A 133 3.19 8.28 7.24
CA ASN A 133 3.39 8.11 8.68
C ASN A 133 3.62 6.63 9.05
N HIS A 134 4.70 6.02 8.54
CA HIS A 134 5.06 4.66 8.91
C HIS A 134 6.57 4.49 9.09
N LYS A 135 6.94 3.47 9.88
CA LYS A 135 8.33 3.12 10.11
C LYS A 135 8.83 2.29 8.93
N GLY A 136 9.92 2.73 8.30
CA GLY A 136 10.47 2.09 7.10
C GLY A 136 10.07 2.82 5.82
N THR A 137 10.77 2.49 4.74
CA THR A 137 10.77 3.22 3.47
C THR A 137 10.44 2.26 2.31
N TYR A 138 9.55 1.29 2.57
CA TYR A 138 9.01 0.40 1.55
C TYR A 138 7.79 1.08 0.91
N ALA A 139 7.96 1.62 -0.30
CA ALA A 139 6.91 2.35 -1.01
C ALA A 139 5.75 1.45 -1.42
N ASP A 140 6.03 0.20 -1.80
CA ASP A 140 5.02 -0.79 -2.18
C ASP A 140 3.91 -0.94 -1.14
N ASP A 141 4.30 -1.19 0.11
CA ASP A 141 3.35 -1.42 1.20
C ASP A 141 2.62 -0.13 1.58
N CYS A 142 3.31 1.00 1.51
CA CYS A 142 2.71 2.33 1.68
C CYS A 142 1.58 2.56 0.66
N LEU A 143 1.86 2.29 -0.62
CA LEU A 143 0.91 2.48 -1.72
C LEU A 143 -0.30 1.55 -1.54
N VAL A 144 -0.07 0.27 -1.23
CA VAL A 144 -1.15 -0.70 -1.00
C VAL A 144 -2.01 -0.30 0.19
N GLN A 145 -1.41 0.08 1.32
CA GLN A 145 -2.15 0.52 2.51
C GLN A 145 -2.97 1.78 2.24
N ARG A 146 -2.37 2.78 1.58
CA ARG A 146 -3.04 4.04 1.25
C ARG A 146 -4.26 3.81 0.36
N VAL A 147 -4.07 3.05 -0.72
CA VAL A 147 -5.14 2.71 -1.68
C VAL A 147 -6.24 1.86 -1.04
N THR A 148 -5.88 0.99 -0.10
CA THR A 148 -6.86 0.18 0.64
C THR A 148 -7.69 1.01 1.60
N ALA A 149 -7.08 2.01 2.25
CA ALA A 149 -7.76 2.94 3.14
C ALA A 149 -8.65 3.92 2.36
N SER A 150 -8.10 4.59 1.35
CA SER A 150 -8.79 5.55 0.50
C SER A 150 -8.69 5.13 -0.96
N ARG A 151 -9.83 4.71 -1.51
CA ARG A 151 -9.93 4.22 -2.90
C ARG A 151 -10.05 5.35 -3.92
N CYS A 152 -9.69 6.58 -3.58
CA CYS A 152 -9.81 7.76 -4.46
C CYS A 152 -8.54 8.05 -5.28
N TYR A 153 -7.69 7.04 -5.49
CA TYR A 153 -6.42 7.17 -6.20
C TYR A 153 -6.33 6.21 -7.38
N ILE A 154 -5.71 6.69 -8.45
CA ILE A 154 -5.18 5.87 -9.55
C ILE A 154 -3.74 5.53 -9.22
N VAL A 155 -3.29 4.29 -9.42
CA VAL A 155 -1.88 3.93 -9.15
C VAL A 155 -1.12 3.76 -10.45
N ALA A 156 -0.04 4.52 -10.61
CA ALA A 156 0.88 4.44 -11.74
C ALA A 156 2.12 3.63 -11.35
N THR A 157 2.18 2.37 -11.80
CA THR A 157 3.31 1.46 -11.52
C THR A 157 3.57 0.51 -12.69
N CYS A 158 4.84 0.24 -12.96
CA CYS A 158 5.27 -0.74 -13.96
C CYS A 158 5.57 -2.12 -13.32
N ASP A 159 5.55 -2.24 -12.00
CA ASP A 159 5.97 -3.47 -11.32
C ASP A 159 4.94 -4.58 -11.42
N ARG A 160 5.41 -5.78 -11.78
CA ARG A 160 4.52 -6.93 -11.97
C ARG A 160 3.95 -7.44 -10.64
N GLU A 161 4.68 -7.27 -9.55
CA GLU A 161 4.26 -7.72 -8.22
C GLU A 161 3.28 -6.74 -7.56
N LEU A 162 3.59 -5.44 -7.61
CA LEU A 162 2.70 -4.40 -7.10
C LEU A 162 1.37 -4.39 -7.88
N ARG A 163 1.40 -4.51 -9.21
CA ARG A 163 0.18 -4.68 -10.02
C ARG A 163 -0.65 -5.90 -9.62
N ARG A 164 0.00 -7.03 -9.30
CA ARG A 164 -0.71 -8.24 -8.82
C ARG A 164 -1.37 -8.00 -7.45
N ARG A 165 -0.73 -7.25 -6.55
CA ARG A 165 -1.29 -6.88 -5.25
C ARG A 165 -2.49 -5.94 -5.39
N ILE A 166 -2.35 -4.86 -6.16
CA ILE A 166 -3.40 -3.85 -6.33
C ILE A 166 -4.62 -4.40 -7.09
N ARG A 167 -4.44 -5.33 -8.05
CA ARG A 167 -5.57 -6.00 -8.72
C ARG A 167 -6.50 -6.78 -7.79
N LYS A 168 -6.05 -7.14 -6.59
CA LYS A 168 -6.90 -7.79 -5.57
C LYS A 168 -7.83 -6.78 -4.89
N VAL A 169 -7.50 -5.49 -4.93
CA VAL A 169 -8.32 -4.42 -4.38
C VAL A 169 -9.32 -3.96 -5.45
N PRO A 170 -10.63 -4.12 -5.24
CA PRO A 170 -11.64 -3.67 -6.20
C PRO A 170 -11.73 -2.14 -6.23
N GLY A 171 -12.11 -1.58 -7.39
CA GLY A 171 -12.38 -0.15 -7.57
C GLY A 171 -11.15 0.75 -7.75
N VAL A 172 -9.94 0.17 -7.89
CA VAL A 172 -8.70 0.92 -8.07
C VAL A 172 -8.18 0.74 -9.50
N PRO A 173 -8.13 1.83 -10.30
CA PRO A 173 -7.54 1.78 -11.63
C PRO A 173 -5.99 1.76 -11.56
N LEU A 174 -5.39 1.01 -12.49
CA LEU A 174 -3.94 0.88 -12.63
C LEU A 174 -3.48 1.53 -13.93
N MET A 175 -2.39 2.29 -13.88
CA MET A 175 -1.74 2.87 -15.05
C MET A 175 -0.31 2.34 -15.17
N TYR A 176 0.10 1.97 -16.38
CA TYR A 176 1.47 1.53 -16.66
C TYR A 176 1.91 2.00 -18.05
N ILE A 177 3.22 2.01 -18.28
CA ILE A 177 3.80 2.47 -19.55
C ILE A 177 4.00 1.27 -20.48
N VAL A 178 3.57 1.41 -21.73
CA VAL A 178 3.85 0.46 -22.81
C VAL A 178 4.52 1.22 -23.94
N ARG A 179 5.81 0.93 -24.18
CA ARG A 179 6.61 1.61 -25.21
C ARG A 179 6.61 3.15 -24.99
N ARG A 180 5.84 3.89 -25.79
CA ARG A 180 5.73 5.35 -25.77
C ARG A 180 4.35 5.87 -25.37
N SER A 181 3.45 5.00 -24.90
CA SER A 181 2.14 5.43 -24.40
C SER A 181 1.86 4.88 -23.01
N THR A 182 1.14 5.67 -22.23
CA THR A 182 0.54 5.27 -20.96
C THR A 182 -0.75 4.54 -21.26
N VAL A 183 -0.93 3.39 -20.61
CA VAL A 183 -2.14 2.57 -20.75
C VAL A 183 -2.80 2.47 -19.39
N LEU A 184 -4.10 2.75 -19.37
CA LEU A 184 -4.93 2.55 -18.20
C LEU A 184 -5.58 1.17 -18.26
N HIS A 185 -5.33 0.38 -17.23
CA HIS A 185 -6.01 -0.88 -16.98
C HIS A 185 -7.00 -0.69 -15.83
N SER A 186 -8.26 -0.58 -16.20
CA SER A 186 -9.39 -0.71 -15.28
C SER A 186 -10.30 -1.83 -15.79
N ARG A 187 -10.76 -2.70 -14.89
CA ARG A 187 -11.78 -3.71 -15.24
C ARG A 187 -13.19 -3.11 -15.29
N SER A 188 -13.40 -1.91 -14.73
CA SER A 188 -14.72 -1.34 -14.48
C SER A 188 -14.90 0.14 -14.85
N CYS A 189 -13.85 0.92 -15.20
CA CYS A 189 -13.99 2.37 -15.47
C CYS A 189 -13.99 2.75 -16.97
N LEU A 190 -13.51 1.89 -17.89
CA LEU A 190 -13.46 2.22 -19.32
C LEU A 190 -14.85 2.41 -19.97
N ALA A 191 -15.91 1.88 -19.36
CA ALA A 191 -17.27 1.97 -19.91
C ALA A 191 -17.89 3.39 -19.84
N GLU A 192 -17.46 4.24 -18.89
CA GLU A 192 -18.07 5.58 -18.72
C GLU A 192 -17.27 6.72 -19.35
N ILE A 193 -15.94 6.57 -19.48
CA ILE A 193 -15.12 7.56 -20.20
C ILE A 193 -15.53 7.61 -21.69
N SER A 194 -16.00 6.48 -22.23
CA SER A 194 -16.54 6.41 -23.61
C SER A 194 -18.03 6.82 -23.70
N SER A 195 -18.87 6.51 -22.70
CA SER A 195 -20.31 6.83 -22.76
C SER A 195 -20.63 8.31 -22.54
N THR A 196 -19.86 9.01 -21.70
CA THR A 196 -20.04 10.46 -21.47
C THR A 196 -19.57 11.33 -22.65
N PHE A 197 -18.66 10.82 -23.48
CA PHE A 197 -18.24 11.48 -24.71
C PHE A 197 -19.24 11.30 -25.86
N SER A 198 -19.95 10.17 -25.94
CA SER A 198 -20.92 9.97 -27.03
C SER A 198 -22.14 10.91 -26.92
N THR A 199 -22.52 11.33 -25.70
CA THR A 199 -23.70 12.18 -25.50
C THR A 199 -23.42 13.68 -25.53
N THR A 200 -22.16 14.11 -25.37
CA THR A 200 -21.80 15.54 -25.36
C THR A 200 -21.17 16.04 -26.65
N PHE A 201 -20.54 15.16 -27.44
CA PHE A 201 -19.97 15.53 -28.75
C PHE A 201 -21.00 15.57 -29.89
N PHE A 202 -22.16 14.93 -29.74
CA PHE A 202 -23.21 14.93 -30.77
C PHE A 202 -24.18 16.12 -30.69
N THR A 203 -24.15 16.91 -29.62
CA THR A 203 -25.05 18.08 -29.43
C THR A 203 -24.40 19.44 -29.72
N VAL A 204 -23.14 19.49 -30.18
CA VAL A 204 -22.46 20.75 -30.55
C VAL A 204 -22.10 20.79 -32.05
N ILE A 205 -22.59 19.82 -32.83
CA ILE A 205 -22.53 19.86 -34.30
C ILE A 205 -23.96 19.61 -34.82
N PHE A 206 -24.85 20.57 -34.58
CA PHE A 206 -26.01 20.92 -35.40
C PHE A 206 -26.47 22.33 -35.01
#